data_AF-A0A847XEB9-F1
#
_entry.id   AF-A0A847XEB9-F1
#
_cell.length_a   1.000
_cell.length_b   1.000
_cell.length_c   1.000
_cell.angle_alpha   90.00
_cell.angle_beta   90.00
_cell.angle_gamma   90.00
#
_symmetry.space_group_name_H-M   'P 1'
#
loop_
_entity.id
_entity.type
_entity.pdbx_description
1 polymer ?
#
loop_
_entity_poly.entity_id
_entity_poly.type
_entity_poly.pdbx_seq_one_letter_code
_entity_poly.pdbx_strand_id
1 'polypeptide(L)'
;DIIDVAKYLIDTNQNMSNFTVKEICSHFDDNPKTKEQRIRRTATVGLINLANIGIEDYINEIFVEYSNGLYNFEQVKIEMDFIRGKSKKRGKVNIKKFIDGIVFYGKRL
;
A
#
# COMPACT_ATOMS: atom_id res chain seq x y z
N ASP A 1 -7.09 -10.26 5.58
CA ASP A 1 -5.68 -9.78 5.68
C ASP A 1 -5.55 -8.28 5.89
N ILE A 2 -5.58 -7.44 4.84
CA ILE A 2 -5.37 -5.98 4.98
C ILE A 2 -6.45 -5.37 5.88
N ILE A 3 -7.71 -5.75 5.68
CA ILE A 3 -8.85 -5.28 6.48
C ILE A 3 -8.68 -5.71 7.95
N ASP A 4 -8.28 -6.96 8.23
CA ASP A 4 -8.07 -7.44 9.60
C ASP A 4 -7.02 -6.57 10.33
N VAL A 5 -5.90 -6.30 9.66
CA VAL A 5 -4.82 -5.46 10.20
C VAL A 5 -5.30 -4.03 10.42
N ALA A 6 -6.00 -3.45 9.44
CA ALA A 6 -6.53 -2.09 9.56
C ALA A 6 -7.55 -1.97 10.69
N LYS A 7 -8.48 -2.93 10.80
CA LYS A 7 -9.47 -2.97 11.89
C LYS A 7 -8.80 -3.06 13.25
N TYR A 8 -7.84 -3.95 13.43
CA TYR A 8 -7.10 -4.05 14.69
C TYR A 8 -6.43 -2.72 15.08
N LEU A 9 -5.73 -2.07 14.14
CA LEU A 9 -5.08 -0.78 14.43
C LEU A 9 -6.10 0.32 14.77
N ILE A 10 -7.28 0.31 14.14
CA ILE A 10 -8.37 1.24 14.45
C ILE A 10 -8.91 0.96 15.85
N ASP A 11 -9.28 -0.28 16.14
CA ASP A 11 -9.92 -0.71 17.38
C ASP A 11 -9.00 -0.54 18.60
N THR A 12 -7.69 -0.72 18.43
CA THR A 12 -6.69 -0.52 19.49
C THR A 12 -6.11 0.90 19.53
N ASN A 13 -6.54 1.78 18.62
CA ASN A 13 -6.00 3.13 18.44
C ASN A 13 -4.45 3.16 18.30
N GLN A 14 -3.91 2.22 17.55
CA GLN A 14 -2.47 2.12 17.24
C GLN A 14 -2.17 2.46 15.78
N ASN A 15 -0.89 2.52 15.42
CA ASN A 15 -0.42 2.74 14.05
C ASN A 15 0.76 1.81 13.72
N MET A 16 1.18 1.75 12.46
CA MET A 16 2.29 0.89 12.02
C MET A 16 3.68 1.35 12.48
N SER A 17 3.84 2.53 13.10
CA SER A 17 5.13 2.93 13.68
C SER A 17 5.49 2.04 14.88
N ASN A 18 4.50 1.51 15.59
CA ASN A 18 4.68 0.64 16.76
C ASN A 18 5.01 -0.82 16.40
N PHE A 19 4.85 -1.22 15.13
CA PHE A 19 4.95 -2.63 14.72
C PHE A 19 5.77 -2.80 13.45
N THR A 20 6.53 -3.88 13.35
CA THR A 20 6.91 -4.45 12.07
C THR A 20 5.70 -5.12 11.40
N VAL A 21 5.73 -5.30 10.07
CA VAL A 21 4.64 -5.98 9.35
C VAL A 21 4.48 -7.43 9.84
N LYS A 22 5.59 -8.08 10.19
CA LYS A 22 5.59 -9.44 10.73
C LYS A 22 4.90 -9.48 12.10
N GLU A 23 5.27 -8.60 13.02
CA GLU A 23 4.67 -8.53 14.37
C GLU A 23 3.17 -8.33 14.30
N ILE A 24 2.69 -7.40 13.46
CA ILE A 24 1.25 -7.19 13.37
C ILE A 24 0.51 -8.38 12.76
N CYS A 25 1.12 -9.06 11.79
CA CYS A 25 0.53 -10.27 11.20
C CYS A 25 0.46 -11.43 12.21
N SER A 26 1.38 -11.49 13.19
CA SER A 26 1.40 -12.54 14.21
C SER A 26 0.22 -12.49 15.18
N HIS A 27 -0.54 -11.37 15.23
CA HIS A 27 -1.75 -11.29 16.04
C HIS A 27 -2.93 -12.10 15.50
N PHE A 28 -2.86 -12.61 14.26
CA PHE A 28 -4.01 -13.18 13.57
C PHE A 28 -3.82 -14.60 13.04
N ASP A 29 -2.59 -15.10 12.95
CA ASP A 29 -2.27 -16.35 12.27
C ASP A 29 -0.95 -16.92 12.81
N ASP A 30 -0.88 -18.25 12.94
CA ASP A 30 0.34 -18.98 13.30
C ASP A 30 1.40 -18.90 12.18
N ASN A 31 1.01 -18.48 10.98
CA ASN A 31 1.91 -18.24 9.85
C ASN A 31 1.90 -16.76 9.36
N PRO A 32 2.48 -15.83 10.16
CA PRO A 32 2.47 -14.39 9.85
C PRO A 32 3.17 -14.03 8.54
N LYS A 33 4.17 -14.82 8.13
CA LYS A 33 4.92 -14.61 6.88
C LYS A 33 4.03 -14.75 5.64
N THR A 34 3.11 -15.71 5.66
CA THR A 34 2.20 -15.93 4.53
C THR A 34 1.20 -14.77 4.39
N LYS A 35 0.61 -14.32 5.52
CA LYS A 35 -0.27 -13.14 5.55
C LYS A 35 0.47 -11.88 5.07
N GLU A 36 1.67 -11.64 5.57
CA GLU A 36 2.53 -10.54 5.11
C GLU A 36 2.74 -10.58 3.59
N GLN A 37 3.04 -11.75 3.02
CA GLN A 37 3.29 -11.89 1.59
C GLN A 37 2.03 -11.62 0.75
N ARG A 38 0.84 -12.04 1.22
CA ARG A 38 -0.44 -11.75 0.54
C ARG A 38 -0.74 -10.25 0.56
N ILE A 39 -0.48 -9.57 1.68
CA ILE A 39 -0.58 -8.10 1.78
C ILE A 39 0.37 -7.43 0.79
N ARG A 40 1.65 -7.84 0.76
CA ARG A 40 2.65 -7.29 -0.17
C ARG A 40 2.24 -7.42 -1.63
N ARG A 41 1.77 -8.60 -2.03
CA ARG A 41 1.32 -8.86 -3.41
C ARG A 41 0.14 -7.95 -3.78
N THR A 42 -0.86 -7.87 -2.92
CA THR A 42 -2.06 -7.05 -3.16
C THR A 42 -1.71 -5.57 -3.27
N ALA A 43 -0.89 -5.05 -2.35
CA ALA A 43 -0.48 -3.65 -2.39
C ALA A 43 0.36 -3.33 -3.63
N THR A 44 1.17 -4.28 -4.13
CA THR A 44 1.95 -4.15 -5.37
C THR A 44 1.04 -4.10 -6.60
N VAL A 45 -0.02 -4.92 -6.65
CA VAL A 45 -1.02 -4.83 -7.73
C VAL A 45 -1.69 -3.46 -7.73
N GLY A 46 -2.05 -2.94 -6.56
CA GLY A 46 -2.60 -1.58 -6.44
C GLY A 46 -1.64 -0.49 -6.95
N LEU A 47 -0.33 -0.60 -6.68
CA LEU A 47 0.69 0.33 -7.20
C LEU A 47 0.73 0.31 -8.73
N ILE A 48 0.72 -0.88 -9.33
CA ILE A 48 0.75 -1.06 -10.79
C ILE A 48 -0.49 -0.46 -11.43
N ASN A 49 -1.67 -0.73 -10.86
CA ASN A 49 -2.93 -0.18 -11.37
C ASN A 49 -2.96 1.34 -11.26
N LEU A 50 -2.50 1.89 -10.13
CA LEU A 50 -2.42 3.34 -9.94
C LEU A 50 -1.44 4.00 -10.91
N ALA A 51 -0.31 3.36 -11.20
CA ALA A 51 0.64 3.81 -12.21
C ALA A 51 0.02 3.80 -13.62
N ASN A 52 -0.75 2.77 -13.99
CA ASN A 52 -1.49 2.75 -15.26
C ASN A 52 -2.52 3.89 -15.34
N ILE A 53 -3.28 4.15 -14.27
CA ILE A 53 -4.22 5.28 -14.22
C ILE A 53 -3.46 6.60 -14.46
N GLY A 54 -2.35 6.83 -13.76
CA GLY A 54 -1.56 8.06 -13.94
C GLY A 54 -0.84 8.19 -15.28
N ILE A 55 -0.63 7.09 -16.00
CA ILE A 55 -0.10 7.12 -17.38
C ILE A 55 -1.21 7.57 -18.35
N GLU A 56 -2.42 7.05 -18.17
CA GLU A 56 -3.58 7.36 -19.01
C GLU A 56 -4.09 8.78 -18.74
N ASP A 57 -4.26 9.12 -17.47
CA ASP A 57 -4.78 10.40 -17.00
C ASP A 57 -4.09 10.83 -15.70
N TYR A 58 -3.11 11.72 -15.84
CA TYR A 58 -2.33 12.24 -14.71
C TYR A 58 -3.11 13.22 -13.81
N ILE A 59 -4.26 13.74 -14.27
CA ILE A 59 -5.13 14.62 -13.47
C ILE A 59 -6.28 13.85 -12.82
N ASN A 60 -6.36 12.53 -13.02
CA ASN A 60 -7.36 11.68 -12.40
C ASN A 60 -7.34 11.81 -10.87
N GLU A 61 -8.50 12.07 -10.27
CA GLU A 61 -8.61 12.33 -8.82
C GLU A 61 -8.12 11.14 -7.97
N ILE A 62 -8.41 9.91 -8.40
CA ILE A 62 -7.97 8.67 -7.72
C ILE A 62 -6.43 8.58 -7.75
N PHE A 63 -5.81 8.92 -8.88
CA PHE A 63 -4.35 8.96 -9.00
C PHE A 63 -3.73 10.03 -8.09
N VAL A 64 -4.23 11.26 -8.19
CA VAL A 64 -3.73 12.40 -7.41
C VAL A 64 -3.81 12.10 -5.91
N GLU A 65 -4.95 11.59 -5.46
CA GLU A 65 -5.17 11.29 -4.05
C GLU A 65 -4.32 10.12 -3.55
N TYR A 66 -4.43 8.95 -4.17
CA TYR A 66 -3.82 7.73 -3.61
C TYR A 66 -2.32 7.59 -3.91
N SER A 67 -1.78 8.32 -4.90
CA SER A 67 -0.34 8.27 -5.19
C SER A 67 0.52 8.75 -4.02
N ASN A 68 -0.01 9.70 -3.24
CA ASN A 68 0.61 10.17 -2.00
C ASN A 68 -0.06 9.63 -0.74
N GLY A 69 -1.38 9.39 -0.77
CA GLY A 69 -2.15 8.90 0.37
C GLY A 69 -1.80 7.46 0.75
N LEU A 70 -1.82 6.54 -0.23
CA LEU A 70 -1.52 5.12 0.01
C LEU A 70 -0.08 4.74 -0.35
N TYR A 71 0.52 5.45 -1.29
CA TYR A 71 1.83 5.11 -1.85
C TYR A 71 2.85 6.23 -1.66
N ASN A 72 4.08 6.00 -2.12
CA ASN A 72 5.04 7.06 -2.35
C ASN A 72 4.97 7.43 -3.83
N PHE A 73 4.65 8.69 -4.14
CA PHE A 73 4.53 9.17 -5.51
C PHE A 73 5.78 8.90 -6.35
N GLU A 74 6.99 8.99 -5.79
CA GLU A 74 8.23 8.65 -6.49
C GLU A 74 8.23 7.17 -6.92
N GLN A 75 7.77 6.26 -6.07
CA GLN A 75 7.68 4.84 -6.40
C GLN A 75 6.59 4.56 -7.45
N VAL A 76 5.49 5.30 -7.42
CA VAL A 76 4.47 5.26 -8.48
C VAL A 76 5.08 5.70 -9.80
N LYS A 77 5.83 6.82 -9.82
CA LYS A 77 6.50 7.33 -11.02
C LYS A 77 7.55 6.36 -11.57
N ILE A 78 8.33 5.71 -10.72
CA ILE A 78 9.27 4.65 -11.13
C ILE A 78 8.51 3.50 -11.82
N GLU A 79 7.36 3.10 -11.27
CA GLU A 79 6.52 2.07 -11.89
C GLU A 79 5.92 2.54 -13.22
N MET A 80 5.52 3.80 -13.35
CA MET A 80 5.07 4.38 -14.61
C MET A 80 6.17 4.36 -15.67
N ASP A 81 7.39 4.75 -15.31
CA ASP A 81 8.54 4.73 -16.21
C ASP A 81 8.93 3.30 -16.61
N PHE A 82 8.76 2.32 -15.72
CA PHE A 82 8.91 0.90 -16.06
C PHE A 82 7.87 0.45 -17.10
N ILE A 83 6.59 0.72 -16.85
CA ILE A 83 5.48 0.32 -17.74
C ILE A 83 5.67 0.93 -19.14
N ARG A 84 6.18 2.16 -19.23
CA ARG A 84 6.48 2.86 -20.50
C ARG A 84 7.82 2.46 -21.14
N GLY A 85 8.57 1.53 -20.55
CA GLY A 85 9.87 1.07 -21.07
C GLY A 85 11.02 2.08 -20.94
N LYS A 86 10.85 3.16 -20.15
CA LYS A 86 11.88 4.18 -19.91
C LYS A 86 12.92 3.73 -18.88
N SER A 87 12.58 2.75 -18.05
CA SER A 87 13.42 2.22 -16.98
C SER A 87 13.24 0.72 -16.84
N LYS A 88 14.29 0.01 -16.39
CA LYS A 88 14.22 -1.40 -16.00
C LYS A 88 13.87 -1.60 -14.52
N LYS A 89 13.75 -0.52 -13.74
CA LYS A 89 13.48 -0.57 -12.28
C LYS A 89 11.98 -0.52 -12.01
N ARG A 90 11.48 -1.45 -11.19
CA ARG A 90 10.10 -1.43 -10.67
C ARG A 90 9.96 -0.51 -9.46
N GLY A 91 8.78 0.08 -9.31
CA GLY A 91 8.38 0.75 -8.09
C GLY A 91 8.22 -0.24 -6.94
N LYS A 92 8.43 0.22 -5.71
CA LYS A 92 8.32 -0.59 -4.50
C LYS A 92 7.29 -0.01 -3.54
N VAL A 93 6.53 -0.89 -2.90
CA VAL A 93 5.55 -0.49 -1.89
C VAL A 93 6.20 -0.45 -0.51
N ASN A 94 6.08 0.69 0.17
CA ASN A 94 6.28 0.77 1.61
C ASN A 94 4.99 0.27 2.31
N ILE A 95 5.03 -0.95 2.82
CA ILE A 95 3.84 -1.61 3.38
C ILE A 95 3.33 -0.92 4.65
N LYS A 96 4.21 -0.38 5.49
CA LYS A 96 3.78 0.35 6.69
C LYS A 96 2.96 1.58 6.30
N LYS A 97 3.52 2.41 5.40
CA LYS A 97 2.83 3.59 4.87
C LYS A 97 1.49 3.20 4.22
N PHE A 98 1.49 2.15 3.41
CA PHE A 98 0.28 1.67 2.75
C PHE A 98 -0.82 1.30 3.75
N ILE A 99 -0.49 0.54 4.80
CA ILE A 99 -1.44 0.17 5.85
C ILE A 99 -1.91 1.40 6.64
N ASP A 100 -1.01 2.30 7.04
CA ASP A 100 -1.38 3.54 7.73
C ASP A 100 -2.33 4.41 6.88
N GLY A 101 -2.08 4.47 5.56
CA GLY A 101 -2.98 5.14 4.62
C GLY A 101 -4.36 4.49 4.59
N ILE A 102 -4.44 3.15 4.49
CA ILE A 102 -5.72 2.43 4.55
C ILE A 102 -6.46 2.72 5.87
N VAL A 103 -5.76 2.74 7.00
CA VAL A 103 -6.33 3.08 8.32
C VAL A 103 -6.87 4.52 8.33
N PHE A 104 -6.11 5.48 7.80
CA PHE A 104 -6.53 6.88 7.70
C PHE A 104 -7.84 7.02 6.91
N TYR A 105 -7.94 6.39 5.74
CA TYR A 105 -9.15 6.41 4.94
C TYR A 105 -10.30 5.64 5.59
N GLY A 106 -10.02 4.52 6.25
CA GLY A 106 -11.01 3.73 6.97
C GLY A 106 -11.65 4.45 8.16
N LYS A 107 -10.90 5.32 8.86
CA LYS A 107 -11.41 6.15 9.97
C LYS A 107 -12.29 7.32 9.52
N ARG A 108 -12.29 7.68 8.24
CA ARG A 108 -13.10 8.78 7.67
C ARG A 108 -14.51 8.35 7.27
N LEU A 109 -14.80 7.05 7.29
CA LEU A 109 -16.12 6.47 7.06
C LEU A 109 -16.85 6.31 8.40
#